data_AF-A0A519K2H9-F1
#
_entry.id   AF-A0A519K2H9-F1
#
_cell.length_a   1.000
_cell.length_b   1.000
_cell.length_c   1.000
_cell.angle_alpha   90.00
_cell.angle_beta   90.00
_cell.angle_gamma   90.00
#
_symmetry.space_group_name_H-M   'P 1'
#
loop_
_entity.id
_entity.type
_entity.pdbx_description
1 polymer ?
#
loop_
_entity_poly.entity_id
_entity_poly.type
_entity_poly.pdbx_seq_one_letter_code
_entity_poly.pdbx_strand_id
1 'polypeptide(L)'
;MNKLNNFLVLNKCIKIFLGILLFGSIFKVNAQDRIPFDRGVDYILADVDVTGKISFNKQTVVTFAGLEKGQKITVPGEQIANAIKKLGKLGLFSDIDFYVNRTSNDSIWLELHINELPKLA
;
A
#
# COMPACT_ATOMS: atom_id res chain seq x y z
N MET A 1 -15.31 -22.45 69.61
CA MET A 1 -15.72 -21.84 68.32
C MET A 1 -14.71 -22.21 67.23
N ASN A 2 -15.21 -22.53 66.04
CA ASN A 2 -14.63 -23.42 65.02
C ASN A 2 -13.37 -22.87 64.30
N LYS A 3 -12.20 -22.85 64.96
CA LYS A 3 -10.93 -22.38 64.37
C LYS A 3 -10.34 -23.34 63.32
N LEU A 4 -10.62 -24.64 63.43
CA LEU A 4 -10.07 -25.66 62.53
C LEU A 4 -10.70 -25.58 61.12
N ASN A 5 -12.00 -25.29 61.03
CA ASN A 5 -12.69 -25.17 59.74
C ASN A 5 -12.22 -23.95 58.94
N ASN A 6 -11.89 -22.84 59.61
CA ASN A 6 -11.38 -21.63 58.94
C ASN A 6 -10.00 -21.86 58.30
N PHE A 7 -9.13 -22.67 58.90
CA PHE A 7 -7.83 -23.00 58.32
C PHE A 7 -7.96 -23.90 57.08
N LEU A 8 -8.87 -24.89 57.13
CA LEU A 8 -9.16 -25.76 55.99
C LEU A 8 -9.78 -24.98 54.82
N VAL A 9 -10.72 -24.07 55.11
CA VAL A 9 -11.33 -23.18 54.11
C VAL A 9 -10.29 -22.24 53.51
N LEU A 10 -9.39 -21.67 54.33
CA LEU A 10 -8.33 -20.78 53.86
C LEU A 10 -7.37 -21.51 52.89
N ASN A 11 -6.93 -22.72 53.21
CA ASN A 11 -6.06 -23.50 52.34
C ASN A 11 -6.76 -23.89 51.02
N LYS A 12 -8.07 -24.19 51.07
CA LYS A 12 -8.87 -24.47 49.87
C LYS A 12 -8.98 -23.24 48.96
N CYS A 13 -9.21 -22.06 49.54
CA CYS A 13 -9.24 -20.79 48.81
C CYS A 13 -7.89 -20.45 48.19
N ILE A 14 -6.79 -20.65 48.92
CA ILE A 14 -5.42 -20.42 48.42
C ILE A 14 -5.12 -21.33 47.22
N LYS A 15 -5.50 -22.61 47.26
CA LYS A 15 -5.30 -23.55 46.14
C LYS A 15 -6.12 -23.17 44.91
N ILE A 16 -7.37 -22.72 45.09
CA ILE A 16 -8.21 -22.23 43.99
C ILE A 16 -7.60 -20.97 43.37
N PHE A 17 -7.12 -20.04 44.21
CA PHE A 17 -6.45 -18.83 43.76
C PHE A 17 -5.16 -19.13 42.98
N LEU A 18 -4.32 -20.05 43.48
CA LEU A 18 -3.11 -20.49 42.76
C LEU A 18 -3.46 -21.15 41.42
N GLY A 19 -4.53 -21.93 41.35
CA GLY A 19 -5.00 -22.57 40.12
C GLY A 19 -5.45 -21.56 39.06
N ILE A 20 -6.16 -20.51 39.45
CA ILE A 20 -6.58 -19.42 38.56
C ILE A 20 -5.37 -18.62 38.07
N LEU A 21 -4.39 -18.35 38.94
CA LEU A 21 -3.17 -17.64 38.58
C LEU A 21 -2.36 -18.39 37.51
N LEU A 22 -2.29 -19.72 37.61
CA LEU A 22 -1.60 -20.56 36.63
C LEU A 22 -2.36 -20.69 35.29
N PHE A 23 -3.69 -20.57 35.28
CA PHE A 23 -4.50 -20.60 34.06
C PHE A 23 -4.46 -19.29 33.25
N GLY A 24 -4.17 -18.14 33.89
CA GLY A 24 -4.21 -16.82 33.25
C GLY A 24 -3.07 -16.50 32.28
N SER A 25 -2.05 -17.35 32.14
CA SER A 25 -0.79 -17.00 31.47
C SER A 25 -0.60 -17.55 30.03
N ILE A 26 -1.60 -18.19 29.42
CA ILE A 26 -1.43 -18.88 28.12
C ILE A 26 -2.04 -18.17 26.90
N PHE A 27 -2.74 -17.05 27.04
CA PHE A 27 -3.32 -16.34 25.89
C PHE A 27 -2.39 -15.25 25.36
N LYS A 28 -1.25 -15.62 24.78
CA LYS A 28 -0.54 -14.73 23.85
C LYS A 28 -1.24 -14.80 22.48
N VAL A 29 -2.30 -14.03 22.34
CA VAL A 29 -2.99 -13.81 21.06
C VAL A 29 -2.12 -12.87 20.22
N ASN A 30 -1.30 -13.43 19.33
CA ASN A 30 -0.59 -12.65 18.31
C ASN A 30 -1.55 -12.36 17.14
N ALA A 31 -2.45 -11.40 17.31
CA ALA A 31 -3.45 -11.01 16.30
C ALA A 31 -2.95 -9.96 15.29
N GLN A 32 -1.64 -9.79 15.12
CA GLN A 32 -1.09 -8.74 14.25
C GLN A 32 0.05 -9.27 13.38
N ASP A 33 -0.29 -10.13 12.42
CA ASP A 33 0.48 -10.22 11.18
C ASP A 33 0.22 -8.94 10.39
N ARG A 34 0.95 -7.88 10.75
CA ARG A 34 0.94 -6.62 10.00
C ARG A 34 1.68 -6.91 8.71
N ILE A 35 0.98 -7.02 7.58
CA ILE A 35 1.64 -6.89 6.28
C ILE A 35 2.36 -5.53 6.35
N PRO A 36 3.71 -5.49 6.25
CA PRO A 36 4.42 -4.23 6.27
C PRO A 36 3.82 -3.34 5.19
N PHE A 37 3.37 -2.15 5.56
CA PHE A 37 2.85 -1.20 4.59
C PHE A 37 3.99 -0.87 3.62
N ASP A 38 3.85 -1.32 2.38
CA ASP A 38 4.80 -1.05 1.32
C ASP A 38 4.69 0.44 0.98
N ARG A 39 5.64 1.23 1.49
CA ARG A 39 5.70 2.68 1.27
C ARG A 39 6.13 3.05 -0.15
N GLY A 40 6.34 2.05 -1.02
CA GLY A 40 6.97 2.23 -2.30
C GLY A 40 8.45 2.59 -2.16
N VAL A 41 9.13 2.63 -3.30
CA VAL A 41 10.55 3.00 -3.39
C VAL A 41 10.67 4.30 -4.17
N ASP A 42 11.52 5.20 -3.68
CA ASP A 42 11.79 6.47 -4.33
C ASP A 42 12.82 6.31 -5.46
N TYR A 43 12.52 6.90 -6.60
CA TYR A 43 13.36 6.95 -7.78
C TYR A 43 13.43 8.36 -8.36
N ILE A 44 14.40 8.58 -9.24
CA ILE A 44 14.48 9.72 -10.16
C ILE A 44 13.84 9.27 -11.47
N LEU A 45 12.81 9.98 -11.93
CA LEU A 45 12.14 9.66 -13.19
C LEU A 45 13.07 10.00 -14.37
N ALA A 46 13.62 8.98 -15.02
CA ALA A 46 14.55 9.18 -16.13
C ALA A 46 13.82 9.39 -17.46
N ASP A 47 12.71 8.71 -17.68
CA ASP A 47 11.84 8.90 -18.84
C ASP A 47 10.45 8.28 -18.65
N VAL A 48 9.51 8.70 -19.49
CA VAL A 48 8.18 8.09 -19.62
C VAL A 48 7.91 7.82 -21.10
N ASP A 49 7.90 6.56 -21.50
CA ASP A 49 7.41 6.20 -22.83
C ASP A 49 5.89 6.09 -22.81
N VAL A 50 5.25 6.47 -23.91
CA VAL A 50 3.78 6.41 -24.06
C VAL A 50 3.45 5.40 -25.16
N THR A 51 2.68 4.39 -24.80
CA THR A 51 2.25 3.29 -25.68
C THR A 51 0.72 3.20 -25.72
N GLY A 52 0.18 2.33 -26.56
CA GLY A 52 -1.27 2.15 -26.73
C GLY A 52 -1.84 2.84 -27.98
N LYS A 53 -3.18 2.86 -28.08
CA LYS A 53 -3.90 3.43 -29.22
C LYS A 53 -4.15 4.92 -28.98
N ILE A 54 -3.13 5.72 -29.28
CA ILE A 54 -3.16 7.17 -29.08
C ILE A 54 -2.66 7.92 -30.32
N SER A 55 -3.35 9.01 -30.64
CA SER A 55 -3.06 9.97 -31.71
C SER A 55 -2.49 11.29 -31.19
N PHE A 56 -2.69 11.59 -29.89
CA PHE A 56 -2.09 12.76 -29.24
C PHE A 56 -0.55 12.69 -29.17
N ASN A 57 0.07 13.87 -29.09
CA ASN A 57 1.51 13.97 -28.91
C ASN A 57 1.94 13.38 -27.55
N LYS A 58 2.89 12.43 -27.57
CA LYS A 58 3.37 11.72 -26.38
C LYS A 58 3.88 12.67 -25.28
N GLN A 59 4.67 13.67 -25.64
CA GLN A 59 5.21 14.63 -24.68
C GLN A 59 4.10 15.43 -24.00
N THR A 60 3.08 15.84 -24.76
CA THR A 60 1.91 16.54 -24.22
C THR A 60 1.14 15.66 -23.23
N VAL A 61 0.99 14.37 -23.50
CA VAL A 61 0.35 13.42 -22.59
C VAL A 61 1.13 13.31 -21.28
N VAL A 62 2.45 13.16 -21.34
CA VAL A 62 3.34 13.12 -20.16
C VAL A 62 3.25 14.41 -19.35
N THR A 63 3.22 15.57 -20.01
CA THR A 63 3.03 16.87 -19.35
C THR A 63 1.66 16.98 -18.67
N PHE A 64 0.57 16.50 -19.29
CA PHE A 64 -0.76 16.50 -18.67
C PHE A 64 -0.89 15.50 -17.51
N ALA A 65 -0.14 14.40 -17.56
CA ALA A 65 0.03 13.51 -16.42
C ALA A 65 0.74 14.22 -15.25
N GLY A 66 1.38 15.37 -15.50
CA GLY A 66 2.18 16.10 -14.53
C GLY A 66 3.45 15.34 -14.17
N LEU A 67 4.01 14.61 -15.15
CA LEU A 67 5.26 13.91 -15.01
C LEU A 67 6.38 14.69 -15.70
N GLU A 68 7.49 14.91 -14.99
CA GLU A 68 8.65 15.62 -15.48
C GLU A 68 9.92 14.78 -15.29
N LYS A 69 10.77 14.74 -16.32
CA LYS A 69 12.06 14.07 -16.26
C LYS A 69 12.95 14.72 -15.19
N GLY A 70 13.58 13.89 -14.37
CA GLY A 70 14.45 14.32 -13.26
C GLY A 70 13.70 14.54 -11.94
N GLN A 71 12.37 14.48 -11.91
CA GLN A 71 11.63 14.59 -10.65
C GLN A 71 11.80 13.34 -9.78
N LYS A 72 11.60 13.49 -8.48
CA LYS A 72 11.46 12.34 -7.56
C LYS A 72 10.06 11.73 -7.70
N ILE A 73 10.02 10.41 -7.82
CA ILE A 73 8.79 9.63 -7.94
C ILE A 73 8.84 8.41 -7.04
N THR A 74 7.76 8.13 -6.31
CA THR A 74 7.63 6.94 -5.47
C THR A 74 6.82 5.90 -6.22
N VAL A 75 7.32 4.67 -6.31
CA VAL A 75 6.66 3.57 -7.03
C VAL A 75 6.49 2.35 -6.13
N PRO A 76 5.25 1.87 -5.90
CA PRO A 76 3.98 2.57 -6.17
C PRO A 76 3.85 3.82 -5.29
N GLY A 77 3.15 4.86 -5.75
CA GLY A 77 3.06 6.11 -4.99
C GLY A 77 2.10 7.16 -5.54
N GLU A 78 2.06 8.30 -4.84
CA GLU A 78 1.06 9.36 -5.04
C GLU A 78 1.17 10.00 -6.42
N GLN A 79 2.38 10.17 -6.96
CA GLN A 79 2.61 10.79 -8.26
C GLN A 79 1.95 10.00 -9.38
N ILE A 80 2.01 8.66 -9.33
CA ILE A 80 1.35 7.78 -10.32
C ILE A 80 -0.17 7.90 -10.19
N ALA A 81 -0.70 7.83 -8.97
CA ALA A 81 -2.14 7.99 -8.72
C ALA A 81 -2.67 9.35 -9.20
N ASN A 82 -1.91 10.42 -8.94
CA ASN A 82 -2.23 11.77 -9.39
C ASN A 82 -2.16 11.91 -10.91
N ALA A 83 -1.19 11.28 -11.57
CA ALA A 83 -1.07 11.22 -13.02
C ALA A 83 -2.31 10.57 -13.67
N ILE A 84 -2.70 9.39 -13.19
CA ILE A 84 -3.92 8.69 -13.64
C ILE A 84 -5.15 9.59 -13.46
N LYS A 85 -5.28 10.23 -12.28
CA LYS A 85 -6.40 11.13 -11.99
C LYS A 85 -6.44 12.36 -12.90
N LYS A 86 -5.29 12.97 -13.20
CA LYS A 86 -5.21 14.13 -14.10
C LYS A 86 -5.60 13.76 -15.52
N LEU A 87 -5.07 12.65 -16.04
CA LEU A 87 -5.40 12.15 -17.37
C LEU A 87 -6.89 11.76 -17.48
N GLY A 88 -7.42 11.05 -16.49
CA GLY A 88 -8.84 10.67 -16.46
C GLY A 88 -9.79 11.87 -16.42
N LYS A 89 -9.43 12.95 -15.71
CA LYS A 89 -10.22 14.19 -15.66
C LYS A 89 -10.32 14.90 -17.01
N LEU A 90 -9.40 14.66 -17.94
CA LEU A 90 -9.50 15.22 -19.28
C LEU A 90 -10.68 14.63 -20.06
N GLY A 91 -11.15 13.43 -19.69
CA GLY A 91 -12.25 12.77 -20.38
C GLY A 91 -11.91 12.41 -21.83
N LEU A 92 -10.63 12.15 -22.12
CA LEU A 92 -10.12 11.81 -23.46
C LEU A 92 -9.64 10.36 -23.57
N PHE A 93 -9.51 9.65 -22.45
CA PHE A 93 -8.88 8.34 -22.37
C PHE A 93 -9.76 7.34 -21.62
N SER A 94 -9.77 6.10 -22.09
CA SER A 94 -10.62 5.01 -21.56
C SER A 94 -9.86 4.02 -20.69
N ASP A 95 -8.55 3.94 -20.89
CA ASP A 95 -7.66 2.96 -20.27
C ASP A 95 -6.32 3.64 -20.01
N ILE A 96 -5.82 3.60 -18.77
CA ILE A 96 -4.63 4.32 -18.31
C ILE A 96 -3.86 3.43 -17.34
N ASP A 97 -2.78 2.82 -17.82
CA ASP A 97 -1.92 1.94 -17.04
C ASP A 97 -0.49 2.46 -16.99
N PHE A 98 0.17 2.21 -15.86
CA PHE A 98 1.59 2.46 -15.68
C PHE A 98 2.35 1.16 -15.45
N TYR A 99 3.44 0.98 -16.19
CA TYR A 99 4.35 -0.14 -16.06
C TYR A 99 5.78 0.35 -15.79
N VAL A 100 6.54 -0.48 -15.08
CA VAL A 100 7.99 -0.25 -14.94
C VAL A 100 8.67 -0.91 -16.12
N ASN A 101 9.29 -0.11 -16.99
CA ASN A 101 10.05 -0.63 -18.12
C ASN A 101 11.42 -1.13 -17.65
N ARG A 102 12.16 -0.29 -16.94
CA ARG A 102 13.43 -0.66 -16.29
C ARG A 102 13.78 0.25 -15.12
N THR A 103 14.66 -0.24 -14.26
CA THR A 103 15.34 0.54 -13.22
C THR A 103 16.84 0.43 -13.41
N SER A 104 17.58 1.49 -13.10
CA SER A 104 19.04 1.50 -13.11
C SER A 104 19.55 2.50 -12.07
N ASN A 105 20.31 2.02 -11.09
CA ASN A 105 20.70 2.81 -9.91
C ASN A 105 19.44 3.42 -9.27
N ASP A 106 19.43 4.74 -9.10
CA ASP A 106 18.29 5.49 -8.52
C ASP A 106 17.29 5.94 -9.59
N SER A 107 17.49 5.57 -10.86
CA SER A 107 16.65 6.03 -11.97
C SER A 107 15.63 4.99 -12.41
N ILE A 108 14.43 5.45 -12.74
CA ILE A 108 13.33 4.62 -13.25
C ILE A 108 12.84 5.11 -14.61
N TRP A 109 12.53 4.15 -15.49
CA TRP A 109 11.84 4.39 -16.76
C TRP A 109 10.46 3.78 -16.67
N LEU A 110 9.45 4.61 -16.87
CA LEU A 110 8.05 4.18 -16.84
C LEU A 110 7.49 4.07 -18.25
N GLU A 111 6.54 3.18 -18.42
CA GLU A 111 5.68 3.11 -19.59
C GLU A 111 4.26 3.50 -19.17
N LEU A 112 3.71 4.49 -19.85
CA LEU A 112 2.30 4.89 -19.77
C LEU A 112 1.57 4.29 -20.96
N HIS A 113 0.87 3.19 -20.71
CA HIS A 113 -0.01 2.59 -21.71
C HIS A 113 -1.38 3.26 -21.64
N ILE A 114 -1.84 3.85 -22.74
CA ILE A 114 -3.06 4.64 -22.75
C ILE A 114 -3.86 4.47 -24.05
N ASN A 115 -5.18 4.37 -23.92
CA ASN A 115 -6.09 4.30 -25.06
C ASN A 115 -7.05 5.51 -25.06
N GLU A 116 -7.20 6.14 -26.23
CA GLU A 116 -8.20 7.20 -26.40
C GLU A 116 -9.63 6.67 -26.23
N LEU A 117 -10.54 7.56 -25.83
CA LEU A 117 -11.97 7.27 -25.86
C LEU A 117 -12.47 7.15 -27.31
N PRO A 118 -13.45 6.27 -27.57
CA PRO A 118 -14.12 6.21 -28.85
C PRO A 118 -14.75 7.56 -29.16
N LYS A 119 -14.50 8.08 -30.36
CA LYS A 119 -15.23 9.24 -30.87
C LYS A 119 -16.65 8.77 -31.21
N LEU A 120 -17.66 9.55 -30.85
CA LEU A 120 -19.01 9.33 -31.35
C LEU A 120 -18.95 9.51 -32.88
N ALA A 121 -19.37 8.47 -33.60
CA ALA A 121 -19.46 8.46 -35.06
C ALA A 121 -20.66 9.29 -35.54
#